data_AF-A0A4S8Y6R8-F1
#
_entry.id   AF-A0A4S8Y6R8-F1
#
_cell.length_a   1.000
_cell.length_b   1.000
_cell.length_c   1.000
_cell.angle_alpha   90.00
_cell.angle_beta   90.00
_cell.angle_gamma   90.00
#
_symmetry.space_group_name_H-M   'P 1'
#
loop_
_entity.id
_entity.type
_entity.pdbx_description
1 polymer ?
#
loop_
_entity_poly.entity_id
_entity_poly.type
_entity_poly.pdbx_seq_one_letter_code
_entity_poly.pdbx_strand_id
1 'polypeptide(L)'
;MTDTTPTALTQLPEASTRRRYNTTELQDYFTRINLSHKYLDSPVLKDAALARTKEYGLPLLEALCRHHTTAIPFENLILHYSANKKVTLDLSDLYTWFVKKRRGGRCMENNSFFSTVLRSIGYRVRNCGGRVSRAMSAFPEVREKQAHTYDGWNHMLNLVRLGGEWYVVDVGMGAMGPNLPYPLRDEYETTSIAPRKIRIQQRAIGESYAEEDAPKMWCYDVCYDPSKGADNKWIPTYCFTATEFLPQDYEMMSWFTSTHGNSFFTRYMTATRMIMDPEQEKIIGSVTLFKATIRESIGSEREIVKECKTEDERIESLKEIYGIELTDEEKNGVPSALRLA
;
A
#
# COMPACT_ATOMS: atom_id res chain seq x y z
N MET A 1 -23.52 1.26 39.39
CA MET A 1 -23.69 0.25 38.34
C MET A 1 -22.32 0.06 37.71
N THR A 2 -21.73 -1.12 37.84
CA THR A 2 -20.47 -1.45 37.16
C THR A 2 -20.78 -1.62 35.69
N ASP A 3 -20.15 -0.83 34.83
CA ASP A 3 -20.26 -0.98 33.39
C ASP A 3 -19.69 -2.35 33.00
N THR A 4 -20.56 -3.31 32.73
CA THR A 4 -20.22 -4.68 32.32
C THR A 4 -20.15 -4.83 30.81
N THR A 5 -20.08 -3.71 30.06
CA THR A 5 -19.99 -3.76 28.61
C THR A 5 -18.65 -4.42 28.23
N PRO A 6 -18.67 -5.56 27.51
CA PRO A 6 -17.44 -6.18 27.03
C PRO A 6 -16.63 -5.18 26.20
N THR A 7 -15.31 -5.18 26.35
CA THR A 7 -14.45 -4.31 25.54
C THR A 7 -14.55 -4.70 24.06
N ALA A 8 -14.51 -3.72 23.16
CA ALA A 8 -14.73 -3.93 21.73
C ALA A 8 -13.80 -4.98 21.10
N LEU A 9 -12.58 -5.16 21.63
CA LEU A 9 -11.63 -6.19 21.18
C LEU A 9 -12.19 -7.63 21.33
N THR A 10 -13.11 -7.85 22.27
CA THR A 10 -13.75 -9.16 22.49
C THR A 10 -14.94 -9.42 21.57
N GLN A 11 -15.39 -8.41 20.81
CA GLN A 11 -16.53 -8.49 19.91
C GLN A 11 -16.06 -8.56 18.46
N LEU A 12 -15.61 -9.75 18.03
CA LEU A 12 -15.32 -9.97 16.63
C LEU A 12 -16.63 -9.93 15.82
N PRO A 13 -16.70 -9.16 14.71
CA PRO A 13 -17.83 -9.25 13.80
C PRO A 13 -17.93 -10.69 13.26
N GLU A 14 -19.15 -11.21 13.13
CA GLU A 14 -19.33 -12.50 12.48
C GLU A 14 -18.78 -12.47 11.04
N ALA A 15 -18.28 -13.60 10.55
CA ALA A 15 -17.78 -13.67 9.17
C ALA A 15 -18.84 -13.26 8.12
N SER A 16 -20.12 -13.48 8.43
CA SER A 16 -21.31 -13.06 7.66
C SER A 16 -21.49 -11.54 7.60
N THR A 17 -20.95 -10.79 8.56
CA THR A 17 -21.10 -9.33 8.69
C THR A 17 -19.91 -8.54 8.14
N ARG A 18 -18.93 -9.21 7.50
CA ARG A 18 -17.79 -8.52 6.86
C ARG A 18 -18.31 -7.58 5.77
N ARG A 19 -18.11 -6.27 5.95
CA ARG A 19 -18.60 -5.22 5.03
C ARG A 19 -18.21 -5.51 3.59
N ARG A 20 -19.16 -5.25 2.70
CA ARG A 20 -18.98 -5.18 1.24
C ARG A 20 -19.50 -3.83 0.76
N TYR A 21 -18.85 -3.28 -0.24
CA TYR A 21 -19.33 -2.08 -0.91
C TYR A 21 -20.46 -2.46 -1.88
N ASN A 22 -21.55 -1.71 -1.83
CA ASN A 22 -22.64 -1.87 -2.76
C ASN A 22 -22.29 -1.31 -4.15
N THR A 23 -23.19 -1.46 -5.12
CA THR A 23 -22.98 -1.00 -6.50
C THR A 23 -22.66 0.49 -6.61
N THR A 24 -23.35 1.34 -5.85
CA THR A 24 -23.11 2.79 -5.85
C THR A 24 -21.74 3.12 -5.29
N GLU A 25 -21.36 2.49 -4.17
CA GLU A 25 -20.03 2.69 -3.57
C GLU A 25 -18.90 2.22 -4.50
N LEU A 26 -19.11 1.11 -5.22
CA LEU A 26 -18.17 0.63 -6.24
C LEU A 26 -18.06 1.59 -7.43
N GLN A 27 -19.18 2.12 -7.91
CA GLN A 27 -19.19 3.12 -8.98
C GLN A 27 -18.46 4.40 -8.57
N ASP A 28 -18.74 4.92 -7.37
CA ASP A 28 -18.03 6.08 -6.82
C ASP A 28 -16.52 5.81 -6.72
N TYR A 29 -16.13 4.60 -6.32
CA TYR A 29 -14.73 4.19 -6.28
C TYR A 29 -14.11 4.13 -7.68
N PHE A 30 -14.80 3.56 -8.67
CA PHE A 30 -14.30 3.51 -10.05
C PHE A 30 -14.11 4.91 -10.64
N THR A 31 -15.02 5.84 -10.35
CA THR A 31 -14.86 7.26 -10.67
C THR A 31 -13.66 7.85 -9.93
N ARG A 32 -13.51 7.58 -8.63
CA ARG A 32 -12.40 8.10 -7.81
C ARG A 32 -11.02 7.69 -8.36
N ILE A 33 -10.89 6.49 -8.91
CA ILE A 33 -9.63 5.99 -9.47
C ILE A 33 -9.46 6.28 -10.97
N ASN A 34 -10.40 7.01 -11.56
CA ASN A 34 -10.45 7.26 -13.01
C ASN A 34 -10.34 5.96 -13.82
N LEU A 35 -11.08 4.92 -13.44
CA LEU A 35 -11.02 3.62 -14.12
C LEU A 35 -11.46 3.80 -15.57
N SER A 36 -10.59 3.41 -16.51
CA SER A 36 -10.84 3.55 -17.96
C SER A 36 -12.14 2.83 -18.37
N HIS A 37 -12.93 3.44 -19.25
CA HIS A 37 -14.27 2.95 -19.64
C HIS A 37 -14.24 1.50 -20.14
N LYS A 38 -13.18 1.10 -20.84
CA LYS A 38 -13.01 -0.28 -21.34
C LYS A 38 -13.03 -1.35 -20.24
N TYR A 39 -12.70 -1.01 -18.99
CA TYR A 39 -12.78 -1.93 -17.86
C TYR A 39 -14.13 -1.90 -17.15
N LEU A 40 -14.91 -0.82 -17.30
CA LEU A 40 -16.28 -0.74 -16.78
C LEU A 40 -17.23 -1.73 -17.49
N ASP A 41 -16.92 -2.08 -18.73
CA ASP A 41 -17.64 -3.10 -19.50
C ASP A 41 -17.18 -4.54 -19.22
N SER A 42 -16.24 -4.73 -18.28
CA SER A 42 -15.70 -6.05 -17.95
C SER A 42 -16.82 -7.05 -17.60
N PRO A 43 -16.80 -8.28 -18.17
CA PRO A 43 -17.73 -9.34 -17.81
C PRO A 43 -17.77 -9.62 -16.30
N VAL A 44 -16.65 -9.42 -15.60
CA VAL A 44 -16.54 -9.61 -14.15
C VAL A 44 -17.48 -8.70 -13.35
N LEU A 45 -17.74 -7.49 -13.83
CA LEU A 45 -18.65 -6.55 -13.17
C LEU A 45 -20.13 -6.91 -13.38
N LYS A 46 -20.43 -7.80 -14.34
CA LYS A 46 -21.77 -8.33 -14.63
C LYS A 46 -21.98 -9.71 -14.00
N ASP A 47 -20.91 -10.52 -13.91
CA ASP A 47 -20.90 -11.84 -13.31
C ASP A 47 -19.69 -12.02 -12.38
N ALA A 48 -19.94 -11.98 -11.07
CA ALA A 48 -18.94 -12.13 -10.03
C ALA A 48 -18.23 -13.50 -10.04
N ALA A 49 -18.79 -14.53 -10.68
CA ALA A 49 -18.12 -15.83 -10.81
C ALA A 49 -16.84 -15.74 -11.67
N LEU A 50 -16.84 -14.82 -12.65
CA LEU A 50 -15.70 -14.60 -13.54
C LEU A 50 -14.51 -13.95 -12.85
N ALA A 51 -14.71 -13.28 -11.70
CA ALA A 51 -13.65 -12.63 -10.92
C ALA A 51 -12.52 -13.59 -10.51
N ARG A 52 -12.82 -14.88 -10.38
CA ARG A 52 -11.87 -15.91 -9.90
C ARG A 52 -11.13 -16.62 -11.04
N THR A 53 -11.37 -16.22 -12.28
CA THR A 53 -10.72 -16.78 -13.47
C THR A 53 -9.46 -15.99 -13.81
N LYS A 54 -8.49 -16.63 -14.48
CA LYS A 54 -7.34 -15.90 -15.03
C LYS A 54 -7.72 -15.12 -16.29
N GLU A 55 -8.59 -15.67 -17.12
CA GLU A 55 -9.01 -15.06 -18.39
C GLU A 55 -9.73 -13.72 -18.21
N TYR A 56 -10.69 -13.63 -17.28
CA TYR A 56 -11.48 -12.42 -17.07
C TYR A 56 -11.07 -11.66 -15.79
N GLY A 57 -10.75 -12.39 -14.72
CA GLY A 57 -10.46 -11.81 -13.42
C GLY A 57 -9.10 -11.10 -13.34
N LEU A 58 -8.05 -11.65 -13.96
CA LEU A 58 -6.71 -11.05 -13.89
C LEU A 58 -6.62 -9.69 -14.62
N PRO A 59 -7.14 -9.51 -15.86
CA PRO A 59 -7.07 -8.22 -16.54
C PRO A 59 -7.76 -7.09 -15.77
N LEU A 60 -8.94 -7.34 -15.17
CA LEU A 60 -9.61 -6.33 -14.34
C LEU A 60 -8.82 -6.06 -13.05
N LEU A 61 -8.25 -7.09 -12.41
CA LEU A 61 -7.44 -6.92 -11.20
C LEU A 61 -6.19 -6.07 -11.47
N GLU A 62 -5.50 -6.32 -12.58
CA GLU A 62 -4.35 -5.52 -13.02
C GLU A 62 -4.74 -4.06 -13.23
N ALA A 63 -5.85 -3.80 -13.93
CA ALA A 63 -6.35 -2.45 -14.14
C ALA A 63 -6.69 -1.75 -12.82
N LEU A 64 -7.41 -2.43 -11.92
CA LEU A 64 -7.75 -1.90 -10.61
C LEU A 64 -6.50 -1.54 -9.80
N CYS A 65 -5.45 -2.38 -9.81
CA CYS A 65 -4.19 -2.06 -9.13
C CYS A 65 -3.52 -0.81 -9.70
N ARG A 66 -3.41 -0.71 -11.04
CA ARG A 66 -2.79 0.44 -11.72
C ARG A 66 -3.55 1.73 -11.43
N HIS A 67 -4.87 1.72 -11.57
CA HIS A 67 -5.71 2.89 -11.32
C HIS A 67 -5.78 3.26 -9.84
N HIS A 68 -5.80 2.28 -8.94
CA HIS A 68 -5.78 2.55 -7.49
C HIS A 68 -4.50 3.26 -7.07
N THR A 69 -3.34 2.71 -7.42
CA THR A 69 -2.03 3.23 -6.98
C THR A 69 -1.63 4.56 -7.61
N THR A 70 -2.28 4.95 -8.72
CA THR A 70 -2.10 6.24 -9.37
C THR A 70 -3.02 7.32 -8.80
N ALA A 71 -4.22 6.94 -8.38
CA ALA A 71 -5.24 7.88 -7.94
C ALA A 71 -5.33 8.02 -6.42
N ILE A 72 -5.17 6.94 -5.65
CA ILE A 72 -5.23 6.93 -4.18
C ILE A 72 -3.79 6.93 -3.66
N PRO A 73 -3.33 8.03 -3.05
CA PRO A 73 -1.95 8.13 -2.63
C PRO A 73 -1.67 7.26 -1.39
N PHE A 74 -0.45 6.76 -1.31
CA PHE A 74 0.13 6.30 -0.06
C PHE A 74 0.52 7.54 0.76
N GLU A 75 -0.08 7.77 1.93
CA GLU A 75 0.16 8.97 2.73
C GLU A 75 -0.05 8.71 4.23
N ASN A 76 0.57 9.53 5.08
CA ASN A 76 0.39 9.49 6.54
C ASN A 76 0.04 10.86 7.15
N LEU A 77 -0.49 11.77 6.35
CA LEU A 77 -0.81 13.16 6.70
C LEU A 77 -1.80 13.24 7.86
N ILE A 78 -2.69 12.26 8.03
CA ILE A 78 -3.61 12.22 9.18
C ILE A 78 -2.87 12.23 10.52
N LEU A 79 -1.65 11.70 10.60
CA LEU A 79 -0.84 11.71 11.83
C LEU A 79 -0.21 13.07 12.14
N HIS A 80 -0.16 13.95 11.13
CA HIS A 80 0.57 15.21 11.17
C HIS A 80 -0.36 16.42 11.12
N TYR A 81 -1.41 16.40 10.31
CA TYR A 81 -2.34 17.53 10.15
C TYR A 81 -3.64 17.39 10.95
N SER A 82 -4.05 16.18 11.33
CA SER A 82 -5.26 16.02 12.15
C SER A 82 -4.97 16.32 13.61
N ALA A 83 -5.81 17.14 14.24
CA ALA A 83 -5.74 17.40 15.68
C ALA A 83 -5.91 16.14 16.53
N ASN A 84 -6.77 15.20 16.09
CA ASN A 84 -7.07 13.98 16.84
C ASN A 84 -6.20 12.77 16.44
N LYS A 85 -5.46 12.87 15.32
CA LYS A 85 -4.60 11.81 14.77
C LYS A 85 -5.26 10.44 14.70
N LYS A 86 -6.59 10.39 14.55
CA LYS A 86 -7.37 9.16 14.62
C LYS A 86 -7.30 8.43 13.29
N VAL A 87 -6.49 7.37 13.25
CA VAL A 87 -6.48 6.42 12.15
C VAL A 87 -7.61 5.41 12.34
N THR A 88 -8.35 5.15 11.27
CA THR A 88 -9.44 4.16 11.24
C THR A 88 -9.13 3.07 10.23
N LEU A 89 -9.49 1.83 10.59
CA LEU A 89 -9.58 0.70 9.67
C LEU A 89 -11.03 0.26 9.45
N ASP A 90 -11.99 1.04 9.94
CA ASP A 90 -13.40 0.80 9.62
C ASP A 90 -13.62 1.02 8.11
N LEU A 91 -14.24 0.03 7.47
CA LEU A 91 -14.36 -0.01 6.03
C LEU A 91 -15.36 1.05 5.51
N SER A 92 -16.31 1.50 6.33
CA SER A 92 -17.24 2.59 6.02
C SER A 92 -16.53 3.94 6.07
N ASP A 93 -15.71 4.13 7.11
CA ASP A 93 -14.89 5.32 7.26
C ASP A 93 -13.86 5.42 6.13
N LEU A 94 -13.20 4.31 5.77
CA LEU A 94 -12.22 4.26 4.69
C LEU A 94 -12.84 4.60 3.33
N TYR A 95 -14.08 4.17 3.07
CA TYR A 95 -14.81 4.62 1.88
C TYR A 95 -15.04 6.13 1.88
N THR A 96 -15.55 6.68 2.98
CA THR A 96 -15.74 8.13 3.09
C THR A 96 -14.41 8.87 2.91
N TRP A 97 -13.35 8.36 3.52
CA TRP A 97 -12.02 8.93 3.50
C TRP A 97 -11.39 8.94 2.10
N PHE A 98 -11.30 7.78 1.44
CA PHE A 98 -10.64 7.68 0.13
C PHE A 98 -11.50 8.22 -1.01
N VAL A 99 -12.80 7.97 -0.97
CA VAL A 99 -13.70 8.24 -2.10
C VAL A 99 -14.30 9.64 -1.97
N LYS A 100 -14.97 9.94 -0.85
CA LYS A 100 -15.69 11.22 -0.68
C LYS A 100 -14.76 12.37 -0.32
N LYS A 101 -13.78 12.15 0.56
CA LYS A 101 -12.77 13.15 0.96
C LYS A 101 -11.52 13.15 0.09
N ARG A 102 -11.44 12.24 -0.90
CA ARG A 102 -10.32 12.11 -1.84
C ARG A 102 -8.93 11.92 -1.19
N ARG A 103 -8.89 11.34 0.01
CA ARG A 103 -7.64 11.11 0.76
C ARG A 103 -6.94 9.82 0.37
N GLY A 104 -5.76 9.61 0.95
CA GLY A 104 -5.01 8.37 0.89
C GLY A 104 -4.82 7.75 2.27
N GLY A 105 -3.94 6.76 2.37
CA GLY A 105 -3.58 6.14 3.64
C GLY A 105 -2.28 5.36 3.56
N ARG A 106 -1.91 4.63 4.61
CA ARG A 106 -0.72 3.76 4.60
C ARG A 106 -1.10 2.36 4.11
N CYS A 107 -0.25 1.37 4.36
CA CYS A 107 -0.43 0.01 3.86
C CYS A 107 -1.72 -0.64 4.37
N MET A 108 -2.08 -0.45 5.64
CA MET A 108 -3.24 -1.07 6.25
C MET A 108 -4.55 -0.46 5.72
N GLU A 109 -4.63 0.86 5.62
CA GLU A 109 -5.78 1.57 5.08
C GLU A 109 -5.99 1.23 3.59
N ASN A 110 -4.92 1.30 2.78
CA ASN A 110 -4.97 0.97 1.36
C ASN A 110 -5.38 -0.48 1.11
N ASN A 111 -4.67 -1.44 1.71
CA ASN A 111 -4.94 -2.85 1.43
C ASN A 111 -6.24 -3.34 2.10
N SER A 112 -6.70 -2.76 3.21
CA SER A 112 -8.03 -3.05 3.79
C SER A 112 -9.15 -2.56 2.88
N PHE A 113 -9.07 -1.30 2.42
CA PHE A 113 -10.04 -0.74 1.50
C PHE A 113 -10.06 -1.53 0.19
N PHE A 114 -8.90 -1.75 -0.43
CA PHE A 114 -8.79 -2.43 -1.71
C PHE A 114 -9.25 -3.89 -1.64
N SER A 115 -8.89 -4.63 -0.58
CA SER A 115 -9.39 -6.00 -0.40
C SER A 115 -10.91 -6.06 -0.25
N THR A 116 -11.52 -5.02 0.33
CA THR A 116 -12.98 -4.90 0.44
C THR A 116 -13.63 -4.62 -0.90
N VAL A 117 -13.05 -3.74 -1.73
CA VAL A 117 -13.46 -3.55 -3.14
C VAL A 117 -13.41 -4.88 -3.89
N LEU A 118 -12.27 -5.57 -3.85
CA LEU A 118 -12.08 -6.83 -4.56
C LEU A 118 -13.07 -7.90 -4.11
N ARG A 119 -13.29 -8.05 -2.80
CA ARG A 119 -14.31 -8.98 -2.30
C ARG A 119 -15.69 -8.63 -2.84
N SER A 120 -16.05 -7.34 -2.83
CA SER A 120 -17.35 -6.85 -3.30
C SER A 120 -17.59 -7.16 -4.78
N ILE A 121 -16.55 -7.17 -5.61
CA ILE A 121 -16.59 -7.56 -7.02
C ILE A 121 -16.71 -9.09 -7.23
N GLY A 122 -16.30 -9.90 -6.25
CA GLY A 122 -16.39 -11.38 -6.32
C GLY A 122 -15.06 -12.12 -6.14
N TYR A 123 -13.95 -11.39 -6.07
CA TYR A 123 -12.63 -11.97 -5.85
C TYR A 123 -12.56 -12.66 -4.48
N ARG A 124 -11.81 -13.76 -4.44
CA ARG A 124 -11.46 -14.44 -3.17
C ARG A 124 -10.14 -13.86 -2.66
N VAL A 125 -10.22 -13.10 -1.57
CA VAL A 125 -9.09 -12.35 -1.02
C VAL A 125 -8.77 -12.77 0.41
N ARG A 126 -7.48 -13.07 0.65
CA ARG A 126 -6.88 -13.27 1.98
C ARG A 126 -5.98 -12.07 2.30
N ASN A 127 -6.10 -11.48 3.48
CA ASN A 127 -5.17 -10.45 3.93
C ASN A 127 -4.00 -11.11 4.68
N CYS A 128 -2.79 -10.62 4.48
CA CYS A 128 -1.58 -11.16 5.11
C CYS A 128 -0.79 -10.05 5.82
N GLY A 129 0.00 -10.46 6.81
CA GLY A 129 0.94 -9.60 7.52
C GLY A 129 2.36 -9.77 6.98
N GLY A 130 3.08 -8.65 6.88
CA GLY A 130 4.45 -8.57 6.42
C GLY A 130 5.32 -7.66 7.27
N ARG A 131 6.62 -7.74 7.02
CA ARG A 131 7.68 -6.95 7.65
C ARG A 131 8.43 -6.21 6.56
N VAL A 132 8.49 -4.89 6.66
CA VAL A 132 9.30 -4.07 5.75
C VAL A 132 10.79 -4.33 6.03
N SER A 133 11.58 -4.49 4.98
CA SER A 133 13.04 -4.61 5.12
C SER A 133 13.67 -3.27 5.49
N ARG A 134 14.68 -3.29 6.36
CA ARG A 134 15.47 -2.09 6.68
C ARG A 134 16.30 -1.59 5.51
N ALA A 135 16.44 -2.37 4.43
CA ALA A 135 16.97 -1.86 3.16
C ALA A 135 16.08 -0.75 2.54
N MET A 136 14.80 -0.68 2.93
CA MET A 136 13.86 0.37 2.51
C MET A 136 13.92 1.63 3.37
N SER A 137 14.79 1.66 4.39
CA SER A 137 14.93 2.85 5.24
C SER A 137 15.34 4.07 4.43
N ALA A 138 14.76 5.23 4.73
CA ALA A 138 15.18 6.51 4.16
C ALA A 138 16.62 6.89 4.56
N PHE A 139 17.14 6.28 5.63
CA PHE A 139 18.41 6.63 6.27
C PHE A 139 19.56 5.73 5.79
N PRO A 140 20.61 6.28 5.12
CA PRO A 140 21.73 5.50 4.60
C PRO A 140 22.42 4.62 5.64
N GLU A 141 22.62 5.13 6.86
CA GLU A 141 23.29 4.44 7.95
C GLU A 141 22.54 3.18 8.41
N VAL A 142 21.21 3.19 8.33
CA VAL A 142 20.37 2.01 8.61
C VAL A 142 20.52 1.00 7.50
N ARG A 143 20.51 1.44 6.23
CA ARG A 143 20.69 0.53 5.09
C ARG A 143 22.06 -0.13 5.12
N GLU A 144 23.12 0.64 5.37
CA GLU A 144 24.49 0.12 5.42
C GLU A 144 24.65 -0.99 6.48
N LYS A 145 24.11 -0.76 7.68
CA LYS A 145 24.33 -1.66 8.83
C LYS A 145 23.30 -2.78 8.94
N GLN A 146 22.09 -2.57 8.44
CA GLN A 146 20.93 -3.41 8.77
C GLN A 146 20.08 -3.80 7.56
N ALA A 147 20.50 -3.54 6.31
CA ALA A 147 19.71 -3.92 5.11
C ALA A 147 19.37 -5.42 5.02
N HIS A 148 20.12 -6.29 5.69
CA HIS A 148 19.87 -7.73 5.76
C HIS A 148 18.73 -8.11 6.73
N THR A 149 18.14 -7.14 7.43
CA THR A 149 17.09 -7.33 8.45
C THR A 149 15.77 -6.67 8.05
N TYR A 150 14.73 -6.93 8.82
CA TYR A 150 13.34 -6.53 8.68
C TYR A 150 12.79 -5.99 10.01
N ASP A 151 11.75 -5.17 9.90
CA ASP A 151 11.03 -4.66 11.05
C ASP A 151 10.10 -5.70 11.72
N GLY A 152 9.38 -5.25 12.75
CA GLY A 152 8.19 -5.96 13.25
C GLY A 152 7.11 -6.11 12.18
N TRP A 153 6.00 -6.77 12.53
CA TRP A 153 4.82 -6.78 11.65
C TRP A 153 4.30 -5.35 11.49
N ASN A 154 4.53 -4.77 10.31
CA ASN A 154 4.19 -3.38 10.01
C ASN A 154 3.67 -3.17 8.58
N HIS A 155 3.54 -4.25 7.80
CA HIS A 155 3.02 -4.21 6.44
C HIS A 155 1.79 -5.10 6.28
N MET A 156 0.81 -4.61 5.52
CA MET A 156 -0.35 -5.39 5.10
C MET A 156 -0.30 -5.55 3.60
N LEU A 157 -0.60 -6.76 3.11
CA LEU A 157 -0.82 -7.03 1.69
C LEU A 157 -1.96 -8.03 1.49
N ASN A 158 -2.35 -8.24 0.24
CA ASN A 158 -3.44 -9.13 -0.12
C ASN A 158 -2.94 -10.31 -0.97
N LEU A 159 -3.56 -11.47 -0.79
CA LEU A 159 -3.49 -12.60 -1.71
C LEU A 159 -4.84 -12.80 -2.37
N VAL A 160 -4.87 -12.87 -3.70
CA VAL A 160 -6.09 -13.10 -4.50
C VAL A 160 -6.02 -14.45 -5.18
N ARG A 161 -7.06 -15.28 -5.05
CA ARG A 161 -7.12 -16.61 -5.69
C ARG A 161 -7.69 -16.50 -7.10
N LEU A 162 -6.88 -16.82 -8.11
CA LEU A 162 -7.25 -16.82 -9.53
C LEU A 162 -6.89 -18.15 -10.18
N GLY A 163 -7.86 -18.85 -10.78
CA GLY A 163 -7.63 -20.10 -11.49
C GLY A 163 -6.86 -21.16 -10.67
N GLY A 164 -7.19 -21.28 -9.38
CA GLY A 164 -6.52 -22.23 -8.49
C GLY A 164 -5.13 -21.80 -7.98
N GLU A 165 -4.73 -20.55 -8.19
CA GLU A 165 -3.41 -20.04 -7.78
C GLU A 165 -3.53 -18.75 -6.97
N TRP A 166 -2.62 -18.53 -6.02
CA TRP A 166 -2.57 -17.27 -5.26
C TRP A 166 -1.71 -16.25 -6.00
N TYR A 167 -2.22 -15.03 -6.11
CA TYR A 167 -1.51 -13.87 -6.62
C TYR A 167 -1.30 -12.87 -5.49
N VAL A 168 -0.09 -12.32 -5.38
CA VAL A 168 0.20 -11.20 -4.48
C VAL A 168 -0.36 -9.93 -5.10
N VAL A 169 -1.08 -9.17 -4.27
CA VAL A 169 -1.70 -7.90 -4.62
C VAL A 169 -1.43 -6.93 -3.48
N ASP A 170 -0.61 -5.93 -3.75
CA ASP A 170 -0.23 -4.93 -2.76
C ASP A 170 -0.29 -3.54 -3.38
N VAL A 171 -1.27 -2.76 -2.95
CA VAL A 171 -1.46 -1.36 -3.37
C VAL A 171 -1.01 -0.37 -2.29
N GLY A 172 -0.36 -0.86 -1.23
CA GLY A 172 -0.09 -0.12 0.00
C GLY A 172 1.38 0.07 0.35
N MET A 173 2.31 -0.31 -0.51
CA MET A 173 3.76 -0.16 -0.28
C MET A 173 4.37 1.11 -0.91
N GLY A 174 3.55 1.97 -1.54
CA GLY A 174 4.00 3.20 -2.19
C GLY A 174 4.97 2.94 -3.34
N ALA A 175 5.99 3.80 -3.51
CA ALA A 175 6.95 3.74 -4.63
C ALA A 175 7.75 2.41 -4.68
N MET A 176 7.91 1.74 -3.54
CA MET A 176 8.69 0.52 -3.40
C MET A 176 7.85 -0.74 -3.67
N GLY A 177 6.54 -0.59 -3.78
CA GLY A 177 5.60 -1.69 -3.98
C GLY A 177 5.61 -2.30 -5.37
N PRO A 178 5.02 -3.50 -5.50
CA PRO A 178 4.68 -4.03 -6.80
C PRO A 178 3.61 -3.14 -7.44
N ASN A 179 3.73 -2.90 -8.74
CA ASN A 179 2.73 -2.12 -9.52
C ASN A 179 1.88 -3.02 -10.42
N LEU A 180 1.87 -4.32 -10.13
CA LEU A 180 1.06 -5.34 -10.78
C LEU A 180 0.79 -6.49 -9.79
N PRO A 181 -0.33 -7.22 -9.95
CA PRO A 181 -0.48 -8.55 -9.40
C PRO A 181 0.57 -9.51 -9.97
N TYR A 182 1.10 -10.42 -9.16
CA TYR A 182 2.01 -11.47 -9.62
C TYR A 182 1.74 -12.80 -8.91
N PRO A 183 2.00 -13.96 -9.54
CA PRO A 183 1.75 -15.25 -8.92
C PRO A 183 2.67 -15.47 -7.72
N LEU A 184 2.14 -16.03 -6.64
CA LEU A 184 2.90 -16.48 -5.47
C LEU A 184 3.56 -17.82 -5.79
N ARG A 185 4.71 -17.76 -6.47
CA ARG A 185 5.56 -18.89 -6.83
C ARG A 185 6.97 -18.64 -6.34
N ASP A 186 7.64 -19.68 -5.87
CA ASP A 186 9.03 -19.57 -5.49
C ASP A 186 9.91 -19.24 -6.71
N GLU A 187 10.94 -18.42 -6.50
CA GLU A 187 11.85 -17.90 -7.53
C GLU A 187 11.16 -17.22 -8.73
N TYR A 188 9.95 -16.68 -8.57
CA TYR A 188 9.29 -15.96 -9.66
C TYR A 188 9.87 -14.56 -9.84
N GLU A 189 10.27 -14.24 -11.06
CA GLU A 189 10.77 -12.93 -11.47
C GLU A 189 9.92 -12.32 -12.59
N THR A 190 9.76 -11.00 -12.56
CA THR A 190 9.16 -10.25 -13.68
C THR A 190 9.63 -8.80 -13.71
N THR A 191 9.42 -8.13 -14.85
CA THR A 191 9.61 -6.68 -14.96
C THR A 191 8.40 -5.98 -14.37
N SER A 192 8.64 -5.06 -13.44
CA SER A 192 7.58 -4.32 -12.75
C SER A 192 7.38 -2.93 -13.38
N ILE A 193 8.43 -2.10 -13.40
CA ILE A 193 8.47 -0.81 -14.10
C ILE A 193 9.79 -0.80 -14.86
N ALA A 194 9.81 -0.92 -16.18
CA ALA A 194 11.09 -1.04 -16.88
C ALA A 194 12.05 0.13 -16.52
N PRO A 195 13.33 -0.15 -16.16
CA PRO A 195 14.00 -1.44 -16.15
C PRO A 195 13.86 -2.25 -14.84
N ARG A 196 13.24 -1.71 -13.78
CA ARG A 196 13.02 -2.37 -12.48
C ARG A 196 12.38 -3.76 -12.61
N LYS A 197 13.09 -4.77 -12.11
CA LYS A 197 12.59 -6.13 -11.91
C LYS A 197 12.19 -6.37 -10.46
N ILE A 198 11.31 -7.35 -10.27
CA ILE A 198 10.90 -7.85 -8.96
C ILE A 198 11.11 -9.36 -8.91
N ARG A 199 11.36 -9.87 -7.71
CA ARG A 199 11.45 -11.31 -7.42
C ARG A 199 10.69 -11.64 -6.16
N ILE A 200 10.01 -12.77 -6.17
CA ILE A 200 9.45 -13.39 -4.97
C ILE A 200 10.08 -14.77 -4.78
N GLN A 201 10.51 -15.07 -3.55
CA GLN A 201 11.14 -16.34 -3.20
C GLN A 201 10.89 -16.73 -1.74
N GLN A 202 11.08 -18.00 -1.40
CA GLN A 202 11.02 -18.52 -0.04
C GLN A 202 12.42 -18.62 0.57
N ARG A 203 12.69 -17.80 1.59
CA ARG A 203 13.95 -17.86 2.34
C ARG A 203 13.75 -17.58 3.82
N ALA A 204 14.64 -18.11 4.65
CA ALA A 204 14.73 -17.68 6.04
C ALA A 204 15.18 -16.20 6.09
N ILE A 205 14.74 -15.48 7.12
CA ILE A 205 15.22 -14.13 7.40
C ILE A 205 16.40 -14.19 8.37
N GLY A 206 17.35 -13.25 8.24
CA GLY A 206 18.62 -13.30 8.97
C GLY A 206 18.48 -13.15 10.49
N GLU A 207 17.33 -12.67 10.97
CA GLU A 207 17.05 -12.50 12.40
C GLU A 207 16.40 -13.71 13.06
N SER A 208 16.17 -14.80 12.30
CA SER A 208 15.74 -16.06 12.87
C SER A 208 16.83 -16.61 13.80
N TYR A 209 16.46 -16.95 15.05
CA TYR A 209 17.34 -17.67 15.97
C TYR A 209 17.38 -19.19 15.71
N ALA A 210 16.48 -19.70 14.86
CA ALA A 210 16.51 -21.08 14.40
C ALA A 210 17.65 -21.28 13.39
N GLU A 211 18.27 -22.46 13.41
CA GLU A 211 19.44 -22.81 12.60
C GLU A 211 19.00 -23.38 11.24
N GLU A 212 19.29 -24.66 10.96
CA GLU A 212 18.97 -25.32 9.69
C GLU A 212 17.46 -25.44 9.42
N ASP A 213 16.63 -25.34 10.45
CA ASP A 213 15.17 -25.46 10.42
C ASP A 213 14.43 -24.12 10.42
N ALA A 214 15.15 -23.00 10.19
CA ALA A 214 14.58 -21.68 10.20
C ALA A 214 13.34 -21.57 9.28
N PRO A 215 12.18 -21.10 9.80
CA PRO A 215 10.97 -21.03 9.02
C PRO A 215 11.15 -20.05 7.86
N LYS A 216 10.83 -20.52 6.65
CA LYS A 216 10.91 -19.68 5.45
C LYS A 216 9.76 -18.69 5.40
N MET A 217 10.08 -17.50 4.92
CA MET A 217 9.16 -16.42 4.63
C MET A 217 9.11 -16.20 3.12
N TRP A 218 7.98 -15.70 2.62
CA TRP A 218 7.92 -15.15 1.26
C TRP A 218 8.61 -13.79 1.25
N CYS A 219 9.71 -13.66 0.53
CA CYS A 219 10.52 -12.46 0.44
C CYS A 219 10.37 -11.82 -0.94
N TYR A 220 9.94 -10.56 -0.96
CA TYR A 220 9.83 -9.72 -2.14
C TYR A 220 11.07 -8.82 -2.25
N ASP A 221 11.79 -8.95 -3.37
CA ASP A 221 12.98 -8.18 -3.68
C ASP A 221 12.77 -7.34 -4.94
N VAL A 222 13.49 -6.22 -5.00
CA VAL A 222 13.52 -5.31 -6.15
C VAL A 222 14.94 -5.21 -6.70
N CYS A 223 15.08 -5.24 -8.02
CA CYS A 223 16.32 -4.91 -8.71
C CYS A 223 16.06 -3.67 -9.60
N TYR A 224 16.68 -2.54 -9.28
CA TYR A 224 16.49 -1.28 -10.00
C TYR A 224 17.31 -1.18 -11.28
N ASP A 225 18.47 -1.83 -11.31
CA ASP A 225 19.42 -1.78 -12.42
C ASP A 225 19.83 -3.21 -12.80
N PRO A 226 18.99 -3.93 -13.56
CA PRO A 226 19.31 -5.29 -13.97
C PRO A 226 20.40 -5.28 -15.05
N SER A 227 21.52 -5.94 -14.78
CA SER A 227 22.63 -6.07 -15.73
C SER A 227 22.31 -7.13 -16.80
N LYS A 228 22.84 -6.93 -18.02
CA LYS A 228 22.83 -7.97 -19.05
C LYS A 228 23.93 -8.98 -18.72
N GLY A 229 23.58 -10.14 -18.15
CA GLY A 229 24.51 -11.28 -18.02
C GLY A 229 24.88 -11.76 -16.62
N ALA A 230 23.96 -11.68 -15.65
CA ALA A 230 24.01 -12.33 -14.32
C ALA A 230 24.99 -11.73 -13.31
N ASP A 231 24.57 -10.63 -12.67
CA ASP A 231 24.74 -10.37 -11.23
C ASP A 231 23.79 -9.22 -10.85
N ASN A 232 22.50 -9.53 -10.77
CA ASN A 232 21.48 -8.53 -10.41
C ASN A 232 21.59 -8.20 -8.91
N LYS A 233 21.75 -6.92 -8.59
CA LYS A 233 21.67 -6.44 -7.21
C LYS A 233 20.21 -6.42 -6.76
N TRP A 234 19.81 -7.49 -6.10
CA TRP A 234 18.50 -7.61 -5.46
C TRP A 234 18.52 -6.91 -4.10
N ILE A 235 17.53 -6.06 -3.87
CA ILE A 235 17.34 -5.34 -2.61
C ILE A 235 16.07 -5.90 -1.96
N PRO A 236 16.15 -6.45 -0.73
CA PRO A 236 14.96 -6.90 -0.02
C PRO A 236 14.03 -5.71 0.26
N THR A 237 12.74 -5.89 0.02
CA THR A 237 11.76 -4.82 0.23
C THR A 237 10.80 -5.16 1.37
N TYR A 238 10.21 -6.35 1.36
CA TYR A 238 9.47 -6.87 2.51
C TYR A 238 9.45 -8.41 2.51
N CYS A 239 9.11 -9.00 3.65
CA CYS A 239 8.79 -10.42 3.75
C CYS A 239 7.43 -10.63 4.40
N PHE A 240 6.77 -11.77 4.14
CA PHE A 240 5.44 -12.06 4.69
C PHE A 240 5.17 -13.57 4.81
N THR A 241 4.11 -13.91 5.55
CA THR A 241 3.56 -15.27 5.59
C THR A 241 2.31 -15.35 4.74
N ALA A 242 2.01 -16.55 4.20
CA ALA A 242 0.72 -16.78 3.55
C ALA A 242 -0.43 -17.02 4.55
N THR A 243 -0.14 -16.92 5.86
CA THR A 243 -1.13 -17.00 6.95
C THR A 243 -2.05 -15.79 6.88
N GLU A 244 -3.34 -16.02 7.08
CA GLU A 244 -4.31 -14.93 7.14
C GLU A 244 -4.08 -14.12 8.41
N PHE A 245 -3.94 -12.81 8.25
CA PHE A 245 -4.04 -11.85 9.34
C PHE A 245 -5.47 -11.33 9.41
N LEU A 246 -5.96 -11.17 10.62
CA LEU A 246 -7.33 -10.79 10.94
C LEU A 246 -7.40 -9.30 11.32
N PRO A 247 -8.60 -8.69 11.35
CA PRO A 247 -8.75 -7.28 11.68
C PRO A 247 -8.06 -6.86 12.99
N GLN A 248 -8.12 -7.68 14.04
CA GLN A 248 -7.46 -7.40 15.32
C GLN A 248 -5.92 -7.40 15.23
N ASP A 249 -5.32 -8.15 14.31
CA ASP A 249 -3.87 -8.10 14.08
C ASP A 249 -3.49 -6.73 13.49
N TYR A 250 -4.30 -6.25 12.53
CA TYR A 250 -4.09 -4.94 11.92
C TYR A 250 -4.39 -3.77 12.87
N GLU A 251 -5.30 -3.94 13.83
CA GLU A 251 -5.51 -2.95 14.89
C GLU A 251 -4.23 -2.74 15.71
N MET A 252 -3.58 -3.83 16.13
CA MET A 252 -2.31 -3.76 16.87
C MET A 252 -1.18 -3.14 16.03
N MET A 253 -1.06 -3.55 14.77
CA MET A 253 -0.07 -3.00 13.84
C MET A 253 -0.32 -1.51 13.55
N SER A 254 -1.58 -1.12 13.36
CA SER A 254 -1.98 0.27 13.12
C SER A 254 -1.74 1.13 14.35
N TRP A 255 -2.06 0.63 15.56
CA TRP A 255 -1.79 1.34 16.80
C TRP A 255 -0.30 1.67 16.96
N PHE A 256 0.59 0.68 16.78
CA PHE A 256 2.03 0.90 16.86
C PHE A 256 2.49 1.92 15.81
N THR A 257 2.12 1.71 14.55
CA THR A 257 2.57 2.57 13.45
C THR A 257 2.00 4.00 13.53
N SER A 258 0.90 4.21 14.24
CA SER A 258 0.21 5.51 14.36
C SER A 258 0.54 6.27 15.64
N THR A 259 0.98 5.59 16.71
CA THR A 259 1.13 6.21 18.04
C THR A 259 2.52 6.07 18.64
N HIS A 260 3.26 5.02 18.30
CA HIS A 260 4.53 4.73 18.96
C HIS A 260 5.64 5.67 18.46
N GLY A 261 6.37 6.32 19.37
CA GLY A 261 7.39 7.32 19.02
C GLY A 261 8.61 6.79 18.23
N ASN A 262 8.75 5.46 18.11
CA ASN A 262 9.76 4.81 17.25
C ASN A 262 9.25 4.50 15.84
N SER A 263 7.95 4.66 15.56
CA SER A 263 7.40 4.47 14.22
C SER A 263 7.85 5.59 13.29
N PHE A 264 8.37 5.23 12.12
CA PHE A 264 8.72 6.17 11.05
C PHE A 264 7.56 7.12 10.73
N PHE A 265 6.33 6.60 10.68
CA PHE A 265 5.15 7.37 10.28
C PHE A 265 4.75 8.45 11.29
N THR A 266 5.12 8.30 12.57
CA THR A 266 4.83 9.32 13.60
C THR A 266 5.81 10.49 13.56
N ARG A 267 6.98 10.29 12.94
CA ARG A 267 8.07 11.27 12.90
C ARG A 267 8.23 11.97 11.56
N TYR A 268 7.94 11.27 10.48
CA TYR A 268 8.21 11.74 9.13
C TYR A 268 6.95 11.75 8.30
N MET A 269 6.74 12.86 7.61
CA MET A 269 5.64 13.00 6.68
C MET A 269 6.05 12.53 5.30
N THR A 270 5.19 11.71 4.68
CA THR A 270 5.39 11.17 3.35
C THR A 270 4.06 11.09 2.59
N ALA A 271 4.13 11.34 1.29
CA ALA A 271 3.02 11.09 0.37
C ALA A 271 3.60 10.60 -0.96
N THR A 272 3.01 9.54 -1.52
CA THR A 272 3.45 8.94 -2.76
C THR A 272 2.26 8.60 -3.62
N ARG A 273 2.35 8.86 -4.93
CA ARG A 273 1.48 8.23 -5.93
C ARG A 273 2.31 7.69 -7.08
N MET A 274 1.76 6.69 -7.77
CA MET A 274 2.37 6.19 -8.99
C MET A 274 2.06 7.11 -10.17
N ILE A 275 2.97 7.13 -11.14
CA ILE A 275 2.84 7.86 -12.41
C ILE A 275 2.52 6.85 -13.50
N MET A 276 1.46 7.11 -14.24
CA MET A 276 1.01 6.29 -15.35
C MET A 276 1.14 7.06 -16.67
N ASP A 277 1.69 6.39 -17.67
CA ASP A 277 1.57 6.83 -19.07
C ASP A 277 0.08 6.70 -19.47
N PRO A 278 -0.60 7.81 -19.80
CA PRO A 278 -2.02 7.78 -20.13
C PRO A 278 -2.34 7.08 -21.44
N GLU A 279 -1.40 7.02 -22.40
CA GLU A 279 -1.61 6.37 -23.70
C GLU A 279 -1.48 4.85 -23.56
N GLN A 280 -0.45 4.41 -22.82
CA GLN A 280 -0.19 2.98 -22.64
C GLN A 280 -0.94 2.35 -21.46
N GLU A 281 -1.51 3.17 -20.57
CA GLU A 281 -2.04 2.78 -19.26
C GLU A 281 -1.05 1.91 -18.45
N LYS A 282 0.24 2.29 -18.48
CA LYS A 282 1.31 1.59 -17.77
C LYS A 282 1.93 2.49 -16.72
N ILE A 283 2.24 1.92 -15.56
CA ILE A 283 2.99 2.62 -14.52
C ILE A 283 4.45 2.77 -14.99
N ILE A 284 4.91 4.02 -15.09
CA ILE A 284 6.26 4.38 -15.56
C ILE A 284 7.15 4.91 -14.43
N GLY A 285 6.56 5.23 -13.29
CA GLY A 285 7.29 5.87 -12.21
C GLY A 285 6.45 6.17 -10.98
N SER A 286 6.97 7.04 -10.13
CA SER A 286 6.29 7.53 -8.93
C SER A 286 6.75 8.94 -8.58
N VAL A 287 5.89 9.70 -7.91
CA VAL A 287 6.25 10.97 -7.27
C VAL A 287 6.07 10.84 -5.76
N THR A 288 7.10 11.21 -5.00
CA THR A 288 7.16 11.06 -3.54
C THR A 288 7.58 12.35 -2.86
N LEU A 289 6.73 12.85 -1.97
CA LEU A 289 7.04 13.86 -0.97
C LEU A 289 7.65 13.15 0.22
N PHE A 290 8.83 13.58 0.64
CA PHE A 290 9.42 13.21 1.92
C PHE A 290 9.85 14.47 2.66
N LYS A 291 9.23 14.74 3.80
CA LYS A 291 9.35 15.99 4.58
C LYS A 291 8.94 17.23 3.77
N ALA A 292 9.87 17.84 3.05
CA ALA A 292 9.68 19.05 2.24
C ALA A 292 10.08 18.85 0.77
N THR A 293 10.75 17.74 0.45
CA THR A 293 11.29 17.48 -0.88
C THR A 293 10.38 16.55 -1.65
N ILE A 294 10.05 16.93 -2.87
CA ILE A 294 9.28 16.14 -3.81
C ILE A 294 10.24 15.61 -4.86
N ARG A 295 10.27 14.28 -4.99
CA ARG A 295 11.09 13.58 -5.97
C ARG A 295 10.21 12.81 -6.93
N GLU A 296 10.50 12.96 -8.20
CA GLU A 296 9.99 12.11 -9.25
C GLU A 296 10.99 11.01 -9.56
N SER A 297 10.49 9.83 -9.92
CA SER A 297 11.31 8.72 -10.38
C SER A 297 10.62 8.05 -11.54
N ILE A 298 11.21 8.15 -12.74
CA ILE A 298 10.72 7.55 -13.98
C ILE A 298 11.79 6.61 -14.52
N GLY A 299 11.45 5.33 -14.71
CA GLY A 299 12.44 4.30 -15.04
C GLY A 299 13.59 4.26 -14.04
N SER A 300 14.82 4.54 -14.51
CA SER A 300 16.03 4.64 -13.68
C SER A 300 16.33 6.07 -13.20
N GLU A 301 15.68 7.07 -13.77
CA GLU A 301 15.94 8.49 -13.48
C GLU A 301 15.25 8.92 -12.19
N ARG A 302 15.90 9.81 -11.45
CA ARG A 302 15.39 10.36 -10.19
C ARG A 302 15.71 11.85 -10.15
N GLU A 303 14.68 12.66 -10.03
CA GLU A 303 14.80 14.13 -10.04
C GLU A 303 14.10 14.73 -8.82
N ILE A 304 14.70 15.78 -8.24
CA ILE A 304 14.01 16.62 -7.27
C ILE A 304 13.22 17.66 -8.05
N VAL A 305 11.90 17.51 -8.10
CA VAL A 305 11.01 18.41 -8.86
C VAL A 305 10.61 19.64 -8.07
N LYS A 306 10.62 19.56 -6.73
CA LYS A 306 10.32 20.70 -5.85
C LYS A 306 10.91 20.49 -4.46
N GLU A 307 11.37 21.57 -3.85
CA GLU A 307 11.69 21.62 -2.44
C GLU A 307 10.86 22.75 -1.80
N CYS A 308 9.84 22.39 -1.04
CA CYS A 308 8.92 23.34 -0.42
C CYS A 308 9.67 24.10 0.67
N LYS A 309 9.68 25.43 0.58
CA LYS A 309 10.32 26.31 1.56
C LYS A 309 9.34 26.77 2.64
N THR A 310 8.06 26.84 2.32
CA THR A 310 6.98 27.21 3.26
C THR A 310 5.93 26.11 3.41
N GLU A 311 5.12 26.22 4.47
CA GLU A 311 4.02 25.27 4.68
C GLU A 311 2.97 25.37 3.57
N ASP A 312 2.70 26.60 3.12
CA ASP A 312 1.73 26.85 2.05
C ASP A 312 2.18 26.22 0.73
N GLU A 313 3.48 26.29 0.39
CA GLU A 313 4.02 25.61 -0.79
C GLU A 313 3.85 24.08 -0.69
N ARG A 314 3.98 23.53 0.52
CA ARG A 314 3.81 22.10 0.75
C ARG A 314 2.34 21.69 0.65
N ILE A 315 1.43 22.47 1.23
CA ILE A 315 -0.02 22.26 1.13
C ILE A 315 -0.49 22.37 -0.32
N GLU A 316 -0.01 23.37 -1.07
CA GLU A 316 -0.35 23.49 -2.49
C GLU A 316 0.15 22.28 -3.28
N SER A 317 1.38 21.83 -3.00
CA SER A 317 1.91 20.63 -3.64
C SER A 317 1.12 19.35 -3.30
N LEU A 318 0.57 19.24 -2.08
CA LEU A 318 -0.34 18.15 -1.69
C LEU A 318 -1.59 18.13 -2.57
N LYS A 319 -2.15 19.31 -2.85
CA LYS A 319 -3.32 19.48 -3.73
C LYS A 319 -2.98 19.18 -5.18
N GLU A 320 -2.00 19.87 -5.75
CA GLU A 320 -1.67 19.78 -7.18
C GLU A 320 -1.15 18.40 -7.59
N ILE A 321 -0.25 17.83 -6.78
CA ILE A 321 0.46 16.60 -7.14
C ILE A 321 -0.27 15.37 -6.64
N TYR A 322 -0.85 15.39 -5.42
CA TYR A 322 -1.44 14.20 -4.80
C TYR A 322 -2.98 14.24 -4.75
N GLY A 323 -3.59 15.34 -5.18
CA GLY A 323 -5.05 15.51 -5.15
C GLY A 323 -5.61 15.60 -3.73
N ILE A 324 -4.78 15.97 -2.75
CA ILE A 324 -5.16 16.05 -1.33
C ILE A 324 -5.43 17.51 -0.97
N GLU A 325 -6.69 17.83 -0.76
CA GLU A 325 -7.10 19.12 -0.20
C GLU A 325 -7.27 18.99 1.31
N LEU A 326 -6.53 19.82 2.05
CA LEU A 326 -6.66 19.91 3.50
C LEU A 326 -7.72 20.95 3.87
N THR A 327 -8.52 20.63 4.90
CA THR A 327 -9.43 21.59 5.54
C THR A 327 -8.65 22.68 6.27
N ASP A 328 -9.28 23.82 6.56
CA ASP A 328 -8.62 24.89 7.31
C ASP A 328 -8.23 24.47 8.73
N GLU A 329 -8.99 23.56 9.35
CA GLU A 329 -8.60 22.92 10.60
C GLU A 329 -7.30 22.11 10.44
N GLU A 330 -7.21 21.28 9.40
CA GLU A 330 -6.03 20.47 9.13
C GLU A 330 -4.80 21.33 8.83
N LYS A 331 -4.91 22.37 8.00
CA LYS A 331 -3.80 23.30 7.70
C LYS A 331 -3.20 23.93 8.97
N ASN A 332 -4.03 24.11 9.99
CA ASN A 332 -3.61 24.65 11.29
C ASN A 332 -3.12 23.57 12.27
N GLY A 333 -3.38 22.29 12.00
CA GLY A 333 -3.06 21.17 12.90
C GLY A 333 -1.63 20.65 12.84
N VAL A 334 -0.82 21.06 11.86
CA VAL A 334 0.59 20.63 11.76
C VAL A 334 1.42 21.13 12.96
N PRO A 335 2.12 20.24 13.70
CA PRO A 335 2.95 20.65 14.84
C PRO A 335 4.03 21.65 14.42
N SER A 336 4.30 22.66 15.26
CA SER A 336 5.32 23.68 14.97
C SER A 336 6.70 23.10 14.66
N ALA A 337 7.05 21.95 15.26
CA ALA A 337 8.32 21.27 15.01
C ALA A 337 8.43 20.61 13.61
N LEU A 338 7.30 20.41 12.92
CA LEU A 338 7.22 19.82 11.57
C LEU A 338 6.75 20.82 10.52
N ARG A 339 6.30 22.01 10.96
CA ARG A 339 5.85 23.10 10.09
C ARG A 339 7.04 23.72 9.39
N LEU A 340 6.91 23.96 8.09
CA LEU A 340 7.88 24.73 7.33
C LEU A 340 7.72 26.23 7.63
N ALA A 341 8.70 27.02 7.16
CA ALA A 341 8.78 28.45 7.46
C ALA A 341 7.54 29.24 7.03
#